data_AF-X1SD12-F1
#
_entry.id   AF-X1SD12-F1
#
_cell.length_a   1.000
_cell.length_b   1.000
_cell.length_c   1.000
_cell.angle_alpha   90.00
_cell.angle_beta   90.00
_cell.angle_gamma   90.00
#
_symmetry.space_group_name_H-M   'P 1'
#
loop_
_entity.id
_entity.type
_entity.pdbx_description
1 polymer ?
#
loop_
_entity_poly.entity_id
_entity_poly.type
_entity_poly.pdbx_seq_one_letter_code
_entity_poly.pdbx_strand_id
1 'polypeptide(L)'
;VDKTFEKPMGLLLSGTDLVAVDTIGCRLIGINDAVHIEMAAEKGFGINNFEEINVIPSKNLIDQYKIELMHDVDKIPIPKHPSRTYFRGTEKACKTGCLGLESTRAPPEQKIRPYAFVYGKGHDTKELDKHSGPFIVNGPCAVSELKDYFDKRQETQKTKVYYIEEHVDLQKAYKYAMEAGRIKLSDLSEDMPIPVERFLQLIMECRNNGGIFMSFV
;
A
#
# COMPACT_ATOMS: atom_id res chain seq x y z
N VAL A 1 -12.55 -10.51 -10.22
CA VAL A 1 -11.90 -9.45 -11.03
C VAL A 1 -12.97 -8.52 -11.57
N ASP A 2 -13.10 -7.33 -10.98
CA ASP A 2 -13.96 -6.29 -11.55
C ASP A 2 -13.23 -5.70 -12.77
N LYS A 3 -13.77 -5.95 -13.97
CA LYS A 3 -13.17 -5.53 -15.24
C LYS A 3 -13.07 -4.00 -15.39
N THR A 4 -13.74 -3.25 -14.51
CA THR A 4 -13.67 -1.79 -14.42
C THR A 4 -12.33 -1.32 -13.82
N PHE A 5 -11.71 -2.13 -12.95
CA PHE A 5 -10.51 -1.76 -12.18
C PHE A 5 -9.32 -2.68 -12.41
N GLU A 6 -9.55 -3.86 -12.97
CA GLU A 6 -8.51 -4.86 -13.18
C GLU A 6 -8.69 -5.52 -14.55
N LYS A 7 -7.64 -5.44 -15.38
CA LYS A 7 -7.65 -5.97 -16.73
C LYS A 7 -6.34 -6.74 -17.00
N PRO A 8 -6.41 -8.04 -17.34
CA PRO A 8 -5.21 -8.80 -17.69
C PRO A 8 -4.60 -8.22 -18.97
N MET A 9 -3.36 -7.76 -18.88
CA MET A 9 -2.64 -7.18 -20.02
C MET A 9 -1.72 -8.18 -20.73
N GLY A 10 -1.28 -9.24 -20.04
CA GLY A 10 -0.34 -10.21 -20.60
C GLY A 10 1.02 -9.59 -20.97
N LEU A 11 1.42 -8.51 -20.27
CA LEU A 11 2.65 -7.78 -20.50
C LEU A 11 3.60 -7.90 -19.31
N LEU A 12 4.89 -7.99 -19.61
CA LEU A 12 5.96 -7.78 -18.63
C LEU A 12 6.65 -6.45 -18.95
N LEU A 13 6.59 -5.52 -18.01
CA LEU A 13 7.32 -4.26 -18.10
C LEU A 13 8.55 -4.34 -17.18
N SER A 14 9.72 -4.06 -17.72
CA SER A 14 10.97 -4.08 -16.97
C SER A 14 11.96 -3.07 -17.54
N GLY A 15 12.86 -2.56 -16.72
CA GLY A 15 13.86 -1.58 -17.10
C GLY A 15 14.84 -1.32 -15.97
N THR A 16 15.97 -0.69 -16.32
CA THR A 16 17.02 -0.30 -15.35
C THR A 16 16.76 1.06 -14.71
N ASP A 17 15.83 1.84 -15.27
CA ASP A 17 15.38 3.12 -14.75
C ASP A 17 13.92 2.96 -14.27
N LEU A 18 13.70 3.08 -12.96
CA LEU A 18 12.40 2.89 -12.34
C LEU A 18 11.41 3.99 -12.73
N VAL A 19 11.86 5.24 -12.84
CA VAL A 19 11.01 6.37 -13.23
C VAL A 19 10.54 6.21 -14.67
N ALA A 20 11.42 5.71 -15.56
CA ALA A 20 11.06 5.41 -16.93
C ALA A 20 10.03 4.26 -17.00
N VAL A 21 10.23 3.19 -16.22
CA VAL A 21 9.28 2.08 -16.13
C VAL A 21 7.91 2.57 -15.65
N ASP A 22 7.85 3.35 -14.58
CA ASP A 22 6.60 3.89 -14.05
C ASP A 22 5.92 4.83 -15.06
N THR A 23 6.70 5.63 -15.80
CA THR A 23 6.19 6.51 -16.86
C THR A 23 5.50 5.72 -17.97
N ILE A 24 6.13 4.64 -18.45
CA ILE A 24 5.52 3.75 -19.45
C ILE A 24 4.28 3.07 -18.87
N GLY A 25 4.36 2.58 -17.63
CA GLY A 25 3.25 1.95 -16.92
C GLY A 25 2.03 2.85 -16.82
N CYS A 26 2.21 4.09 -16.39
CA CYS A 26 1.16 5.12 -16.31
C CYS A 26 0.50 5.35 -17.67
N ARG A 27 1.28 5.49 -18.74
CA ARG A 27 0.74 5.71 -20.09
C ARG A 27 -0.04 4.49 -20.61
N LEU A 28 0.44 3.28 -20.32
CA LEU A 28 -0.24 2.03 -20.66
C LEU A 28 -1.63 1.93 -20.02
N ILE A 29 -1.81 2.46 -18.80
CA ILE A 29 -3.08 2.38 -18.06
C ILE A 29 -3.92 3.67 -18.10
N GLY A 30 -3.50 4.68 -18.87
CA GLY A 30 -4.25 5.92 -19.07
C GLY A 30 -4.07 6.97 -17.98
N ILE A 31 -3.03 6.86 -17.16
CA ILE A 31 -2.68 7.88 -16.14
C ILE A 31 -1.63 8.83 -16.75
N ASN A 32 -1.94 10.12 -16.78
CA ASN A 32 -1.05 11.13 -17.38
C ASN A 32 -0.51 12.15 -16.37
N ASP A 33 -0.97 12.10 -15.12
CA ASP A 33 -0.75 13.12 -14.08
C ASP A 33 -0.18 12.54 -12.78
N ALA A 34 0.68 11.51 -12.89
CA ALA A 34 1.31 10.89 -11.74
C ALA A 34 2.38 11.81 -11.12
N VAL A 35 1.97 12.67 -10.19
CA VAL A 35 2.82 13.69 -9.51
C VAL A 35 4.12 13.10 -8.94
N HIS A 36 4.11 11.88 -8.41
CA HIS A 36 5.33 11.28 -7.83
C HIS A 36 6.40 10.95 -8.88
N ILE A 37 6.00 10.64 -10.13
CA ILE A 37 6.93 10.39 -11.24
C ILE A 37 7.64 11.69 -11.63
N GLU A 38 6.89 12.80 -11.71
CA GLU A 38 7.43 14.13 -11.95
C GLU A 38 8.43 14.53 -10.86
N MET A 39 8.03 14.42 -9.58
CA MET A 39 8.91 14.72 -8.45
C MET A 39 10.17 13.84 -8.41
N ALA A 40 10.08 12.58 -8.85
CA ALA A 40 11.23 11.68 -8.89
C ALA A 40 12.21 12.08 -10.00
N ALA A 41 11.71 12.43 -11.18
CA ALA A 41 12.52 12.94 -12.28
C ALA A 41 13.21 14.27 -11.94
N GLU A 42 12.50 15.21 -11.32
CA GLU A 42 13.07 16.48 -10.84
C GLU A 42 14.23 16.30 -9.86
N LYS A 43 14.18 15.24 -9.05
CA LYS A 43 15.25 14.87 -8.11
C LYS A 43 16.39 14.09 -8.76
N GLY A 44 16.31 13.81 -10.06
CA GLY A 44 17.31 13.06 -10.81
C GLY A 44 17.30 11.56 -10.55
N PHE A 45 16.19 10.98 -10.09
CA PHE A 45 16.09 9.53 -9.86
C PHE A 45 15.81 8.72 -11.12
N GLY A 46 15.54 9.37 -12.26
CA GLY A 46 15.33 8.74 -13.55
C GLY A 46 14.62 9.65 -14.54
N ILE A 47 14.26 9.10 -15.70
CA ILE A 47 13.70 9.85 -16.83
C ILE A 47 12.18 9.66 -16.88
N ASN A 48 11.43 10.76 -16.85
CA ASN A 48 9.97 10.75 -17.10
C ASN A 48 9.57 11.33 -18.47
N ASN A 49 10.52 11.82 -19.26
CA ASN A 49 10.25 12.29 -20.61
C ASN A 49 10.08 11.10 -21.55
N PHE A 50 8.85 10.85 -22.00
CA PHE A 50 8.51 9.74 -22.89
C PHE A 50 9.38 9.67 -24.15
N GLU A 51 9.78 10.82 -24.71
CA GLU A 51 10.59 10.85 -25.92
C GLU A 51 12.02 10.34 -25.68
N GLU A 52 12.56 10.54 -24.48
CA GLU A 52 13.91 10.12 -24.07
C GLU A 52 13.97 8.65 -23.62
N ILE A 53 12.83 8.05 -23.25
CA ILE A 53 12.77 6.66 -22.81
C ILE A 53 12.93 5.72 -24.01
N ASN A 54 13.94 4.86 -24.01
CA ASN A 54 14.08 3.80 -25.01
C ASN A 54 13.22 2.57 -24.65
N VAL A 55 12.28 2.20 -25.52
CA VAL A 55 11.38 1.06 -25.30
C VAL A 55 11.66 -0.03 -26.32
N ILE A 56 11.98 -1.23 -25.81
CA ILE A 56 12.31 -2.42 -26.62
C ILE A 56 11.15 -3.43 -26.50
N PRO A 57 10.70 -4.05 -27.61
CA PRO A 57 11.20 -3.87 -28.98
C PRO A 57 10.73 -2.59 -29.67
N SER A 58 9.67 -1.92 -29.19
CA SER A 58 9.19 -0.66 -29.78
C SER A 58 8.25 0.13 -28.87
N LYS A 59 8.31 1.47 -28.92
CA LYS A 59 7.32 2.38 -28.31
C LYS A 59 5.90 2.16 -28.84
N ASN A 60 5.74 1.70 -30.09
CA ASN A 60 4.43 1.48 -30.70
C ASN A 60 3.60 0.40 -29.97
N LEU A 61 4.26 -0.47 -29.20
CA LEU A 61 3.56 -1.45 -28.37
C LEU A 61 2.69 -0.78 -27.29
N ILE A 62 3.07 0.42 -26.84
CA ILE A 62 2.32 1.10 -25.77
C ILE A 62 0.92 1.42 -26.25
N ASP A 63 0.77 1.97 -27.46
CA ASP A 63 -0.53 2.30 -28.03
C ASP A 63 -1.38 1.05 -28.33
N GLN A 64 -0.74 -0.08 -28.67
CA GLN A 64 -1.43 -1.35 -28.93
C GLN A 64 -2.05 -1.97 -27.67
N TYR A 65 -1.35 -1.85 -26.55
CA TYR A 65 -1.78 -2.42 -25.27
C TYR A 65 -2.41 -1.38 -24.34
N LYS A 66 -2.54 -0.13 -24.80
CA LYS A 66 -3.09 0.95 -24.00
C LYS A 66 -4.51 0.60 -23.56
N ILE A 67 -4.75 0.78 -22.28
CA ILE A 67 -6.07 0.70 -21.66
C ILE A 67 -6.32 2.00 -20.89
N GLU A 68 -7.59 2.31 -20.67
CA GLU A 68 -7.99 3.43 -19.83
C GLU A 68 -8.64 2.83 -18.56
N LEU A 69 -7.96 2.96 -17.43
CA LEU A 69 -8.49 2.54 -16.13
C LEU A 69 -9.03 3.74 -15.35
N MET A 70 -10.13 3.51 -14.62
CA MET A 70 -10.58 4.49 -13.63
C MET A 70 -9.57 4.56 -12.49
N HIS A 71 -8.93 5.71 -12.34
CA HIS A 71 -7.89 5.97 -11.33
C HIS A 71 -8.38 6.88 -10.20
N ASP A 72 -9.66 7.24 -10.19
CA ASP A 72 -10.27 7.97 -9.08
C ASP A 72 -10.44 7.02 -7.88
N VAL A 73 -9.45 7.04 -6.97
CA VAL A 73 -9.40 6.18 -5.78
C VAL A 73 -10.67 6.24 -4.91
N ASP A 74 -11.42 7.35 -4.97
CA ASP A 74 -12.66 7.52 -4.22
C ASP A 74 -13.81 6.70 -4.82
N LYS A 75 -13.70 6.32 -6.10
CA LYS A 75 -14.68 5.51 -6.85
C LYS A 75 -14.25 4.05 -7.03
N ILE A 76 -13.02 3.69 -6.68
CA ILE A 76 -12.55 2.30 -6.74
C ILE A 76 -13.21 1.54 -5.57
N PRO A 77 -14.05 0.53 -5.81
CA PRO A 77 -14.61 -0.32 -4.78
C PRO A 77 -13.48 -1.18 -4.24
N ILE A 78 -12.86 -0.73 -3.17
CA ILE A 78 -11.87 -1.49 -2.45
C ILE A 78 -12.61 -2.44 -1.51
N PRO A 79 -12.62 -3.77 -1.76
CA PRO A 79 -13.27 -4.70 -0.88
C PRO A 79 -12.58 -4.64 0.49
N LYS A 80 -13.35 -4.29 1.53
CA LYS A 80 -12.85 -4.22 2.90
C LYS A 80 -13.10 -5.56 3.58
N HIS A 81 -12.04 -6.12 4.16
CA HIS A 81 -12.18 -7.30 5.01
C HIS A 81 -13.04 -6.93 6.25
N PRO A 82 -14.05 -7.74 6.65
CA PRO A 82 -14.96 -7.38 7.73
C PRO A 82 -14.27 -7.19 9.09
N SER A 83 -13.16 -7.89 9.33
CA SER A 83 -12.31 -7.71 10.52
C SER A 83 -11.41 -6.45 10.50
N ARG A 84 -11.46 -5.61 9.46
CA ARG A 84 -10.64 -4.39 9.37
C ARG A 84 -11.54 -3.16 9.45
N THR A 85 -11.39 -2.38 10.51
CA THR A 85 -12.04 -1.08 10.64
C THR A 85 -11.10 0.04 10.22
N TYR A 86 -11.62 1.06 9.56
CA TYR A 86 -10.84 2.22 9.11
C TYR A 86 -11.45 3.48 9.70
N PHE A 87 -10.68 4.18 10.52
CA PHE A 87 -11.04 5.49 11.04
C PHE A 87 -10.28 6.54 10.25
N ARG A 88 -11.04 7.30 9.44
CA ARG A 88 -10.51 8.38 8.61
C ARG A 88 -10.67 9.71 9.35
N GLY A 89 -9.62 10.51 9.41
CA GLY A 89 -9.71 11.88 9.88
C GLY A 89 -10.59 12.73 8.96
N THR A 90 -11.37 13.64 9.54
CA THR A 90 -12.32 14.49 8.80
C THR A 90 -11.72 15.79 8.26
N GLU A 91 -10.60 16.25 8.81
CA GLU A 91 -9.91 17.48 8.40
C GLU A 91 -8.93 17.24 7.25
N LYS A 92 -8.16 16.14 7.31
CA LYS A 92 -7.08 15.87 6.34
C LYS A 92 -6.81 14.38 6.20
N ALA A 93 -6.72 13.88 4.96
CA ALA A 93 -6.16 12.58 4.63
C ALA A 93 -5.59 12.60 3.20
N CYS A 94 -4.36 12.14 2.99
CA CYS A 94 -3.79 12.11 1.64
C CYS A 94 -4.32 10.91 0.84
N LYS A 95 -4.67 11.14 -0.43
CA LYS A 95 -5.25 10.13 -1.32
C LYS A 95 -4.31 8.95 -1.59
N THR A 96 -3.06 9.24 -1.91
CA THR A 96 -2.06 8.22 -2.29
C THR A 96 -1.42 7.53 -1.09
N GLY A 97 -1.43 8.17 0.08
CA GLY A 97 -0.80 7.62 1.28
C GLY A 97 -1.78 6.99 2.26
N CYS A 98 -2.62 7.81 2.90
CA CYS A 98 -3.55 7.39 3.93
C CYS A 98 -4.64 6.48 3.36
N LEU A 99 -5.34 6.95 2.32
CA LEU A 99 -6.40 6.17 1.66
C LEU A 99 -5.82 4.95 0.92
N GLY A 100 -4.60 5.06 0.41
CA GLY A 100 -3.89 3.96 -0.25
C GLY A 100 -3.80 2.70 0.63
N LEU A 101 -3.70 2.84 1.96
CA LEU A 101 -3.64 1.69 2.87
C LEU A 101 -4.93 0.88 2.95
N GLU A 102 -6.07 1.46 2.60
CA GLU A 102 -7.34 0.73 2.55
C GLU A 102 -7.35 -0.32 1.45
N SER A 103 -6.52 -0.12 0.41
CA SER A 103 -6.39 -1.03 -0.73
C SER A 103 -5.75 -2.37 -0.39
N THR A 104 -5.29 -2.56 0.86
CA THR A 104 -4.73 -3.83 1.31
C THR A 104 -5.77 -4.94 1.22
N ARG A 105 -5.69 -5.74 0.16
CA ARG A 105 -6.60 -6.87 -0.07
C ARG A 105 -6.25 -7.99 0.89
N ALA A 106 -7.27 -8.52 1.55
CA ALA A 106 -7.24 -9.84 2.17
C ALA A 106 -8.51 -10.55 1.74
N PRO A 107 -8.44 -11.85 1.39
CA PRO A 107 -9.64 -12.62 1.08
C PRO A 107 -10.63 -12.54 2.25
N PRO A 108 -11.94 -12.30 2.03
CA PRO A 108 -12.94 -12.19 3.11
C PRO A 108 -12.99 -13.40 4.06
N GLU A 109 -12.58 -14.58 3.58
CA GLU A 109 -12.49 -15.84 4.30
C GLU A 109 -11.23 -15.97 5.17
N GLN A 110 -10.24 -15.08 5.00
CA GLN A 110 -9.00 -15.13 5.75
C GLN A 110 -9.26 -14.89 7.24
N LYS A 111 -8.76 -15.78 8.09
CA LYS A 111 -8.93 -15.66 9.54
C LYS A 111 -8.04 -14.56 10.10
N ILE A 112 -8.60 -13.36 10.20
CA ILE A 112 -7.92 -12.17 10.72
C ILE A 112 -8.55 -11.77 12.05
N ARG A 113 -7.73 -11.60 13.11
CA ARG A 113 -8.17 -10.97 14.35
C ARG A 113 -8.61 -9.53 14.04
N PRO A 114 -9.80 -9.07 14.49
CA PRO A 114 -10.23 -7.71 14.25
C PRO A 114 -9.22 -6.66 14.72
N TYR A 115 -8.97 -5.66 13.88
CA TYR A 115 -8.10 -4.53 14.18
C TYR A 115 -8.53 -3.29 13.40
N ALA A 116 -8.01 -2.14 13.82
CA ALA A 116 -8.36 -0.85 13.23
C ALA A 116 -7.14 -0.10 12.70
N PHE A 117 -7.28 0.48 11.51
CA PHE A 117 -6.39 1.53 11.02
C PHE A 117 -6.96 2.90 11.38
N VAL A 118 -6.08 3.81 11.81
CA VAL A 118 -6.41 5.21 12.10
C VAL A 118 -5.43 6.07 11.34
N TYR A 119 -5.92 6.98 10.49
CA TYR A 119 -5.07 7.89 9.73
C TYR A 119 -5.79 9.18 9.39
N GLY A 120 -5.00 10.19 9.02
CA GLY A 120 -5.49 11.52 8.73
C GLY A 120 -5.49 12.41 9.97
N LYS A 121 -6.34 13.44 9.97
CA LYS A 121 -6.50 14.41 11.06
C LYS A 121 -7.98 14.76 11.27
N GLY A 122 -8.38 15.10 12.48
CA GLY A 122 -9.72 15.53 12.85
C GLY A 122 -10.58 14.33 13.23
N HIS A 123 -10.14 13.58 14.23
CA HIS A 123 -10.78 12.37 14.72
C HIS A 123 -11.68 12.66 15.92
N ASP A 124 -12.86 12.04 15.95
CA ASP A 124 -13.66 11.94 17.17
C ASP A 124 -13.23 10.71 17.97
N THR A 125 -12.65 10.94 19.15
CA THR A 125 -12.19 9.85 20.03
C THR A 125 -13.33 8.96 20.50
N LYS A 126 -14.57 9.45 20.55
CA LYS A 126 -15.74 8.63 20.91
C LYS A 126 -16.04 7.57 19.86
N GLU A 127 -15.75 7.85 18.59
CA GLU A 127 -15.85 6.84 17.52
C GLU A 127 -14.74 5.78 17.66
N LEU A 128 -13.53 6.21 18.04
CA LEU A 128 -12.40 5.29 18.30
C LEU A 128 -12.65 4.38 19.52
N ASP A 129 -13.41 4.85 20.51
CA ASP A 129 -13.76 4.07 21.71
C ASP A 129 -14.68 2.87 21.40
N LYS A 130 -15.41 2.90 20.26
CA LYS A 130 -16.26 1.78 19.83
C LYS A 130 -15.47 0.54 19.41
N HIS A 131 -14.17 0.68 19.16
CA HIS A 131 -13.29 -0.42 18.79
C HIS A 131 -12.34 -0.76 19.95
N SER A 132 -12.17 -2.04 20.26
CA SER A 132 -11.34 -2.50 21.39
C SER A 132 -9.84 -2.54 21.07
N GLY A 133 -9.50 -2.55 19.78
CA GLY A 133 -8.14 -2.65 19.25
C GLY A 133 -7.79 -4.07 18.80
N PRO A 134 -6.55 -4.31 18.34
CA PRO A 134 -5.44 -3.36 18.29
C PRO A 134 -5.62 -2.25 17.24
N PHE A 135 -4.88 -1.16 17.41
CA PHE A 135 -4.90 0.00 16.51
C PHE A 135 -3.56 0.18 15.80
N ILE A 136 -3.61 0.52 14.51
CA ILE A 136 -2.46 0.98 13.73
C ILE A 136 -2.71 2.45 13.41
N VAL A 137 -1.98 3.34 14.08
CA VAL A 137 -2.06 4.79 13.89
C VAL A 137 -1.01 5.19 12.86
N ASN A 138 -1.47 5.53 11.67
CA ASN A 138 -0.63 5.73 10.50
C ASN A 138 -0.51 7.20 10.08
N GLY A 139 0.73 7.65 9.96
CA GLY A 139 1.11 8.94 9.45
C GLY A 139 1.23 10.00 10.54
N PRO A 140 2.09 11.01 10.33
CA PRO A 140 2.42 11.99 11.36
C PRO A 140 1.20 12.80 11.81
N CYS A 141 0.22 13.01 10.92
CA CYS A 141 -1.03 13.71 11.26
C CYS A 141 -1.78 13.00 12.41
N ALA A 142 -2.07 11.71 12.25
CA ALA A 142 -2.84 10.96 13.23
C ALA A 142 -2.03 10.70 14.50
N VAL A 143 -0.73 10.43 14.37
CA VAL A 143 0.16 10.27 15.52
C VAL A 143 0.21 11.56 16.34
N SER A 144 0.44 12.71 15.71
CA SER A 144 0.53 13.99 16.42
C SER A 144 -0.77 14.36 17.15
N GLU A 145 -1.93 13.99 16.60
CA GLU A 145 -3.23 14.29 17.20
C GLU A 145 -3.62 13.32 18.31
N LEU A 146 -3.34 12.02 18.15
CA LEU A 146 -3.95 10.96 18.96
C LEU A 146 -2.98 10.23 19.89
N LYS A 147 -1.69 10.57 19.89
CA LYS A 147 -0.68 9.87 20.69
C LYS A 147 -1.03 9.84 22.18
N ASP A 148 -1.32 10.99 22.79
CA ASP A 148 -1.65 11.06 24.22
C ASP A 148 -2.93 10.26 24.56
N TYR A 149 -3.94 10.31 23.67
CA TYR A 149 -5.17 9.55 23.82
C TYR A 149 -4.90 8.03 23.80
N PHE A 150 -4.13 7.56 22.82
CA PHE A 150 -3.82 6.14 22.69
C PHE A 150 -2.85 5.65 23.77
N ASP A 151 -1.85 6.43 24.16
CA ASP A 151 -0.92 6.11 25.25
C ASP A 151 -1.70 5.88 26.56
N LYS A 152 -2.68 6.75 26.87
CA LYS A 152 -3.60 6.55 28.01
C LYS A 152 -4.42 5.26 27.89
N ARG A 153 -4.90 4.89 26.70
CA ARG A 153 -5.62 3.62 26.49
C ARG A 153 -4.70 2.41 26.64
N GLN A 154 -3.45 2.49 26.19
CA GLN A 154 -2.45 1.44 26.40
C GLN A 154 -2.23 1.20 27.90
N GLU A 155 -2.15 2.26 28.70
CA GLU A 155 -1.95 2.17 30.15
C GLU A 155 -3.17 1.58 30.88
N THR A 156 -4.36 2.14 30.59
CA THR A 156 -5.60 1.87 31.34
C THR A 156 -6.35 0.64 30.87
N GLN A 157 -6.40 0.39 29.55
CA GLN A 157 -7.18 -0.69 28.94
C GLN A 157 -6.30 -1.84 28.42
N LYS A 158 -4.97 -1.70 28.48
CA LYS A 158 -4.01 -2.66 27.90
C LYS A 158 -4.22 -2.89 26.39
N THR A 159 -4.78 -1.89 25.70
CA THR A 159 -4.93 -1.91 24.24
C THR A 159 -3.55 -1.91 23.58
N LYS A 160 -3.33 -2.71 22.54
CA LYS A 160 -2.10 -2.66 21.74
C LYS A 160 -2.26 -1.61 20.63
N VAL A 161 -1.31 -0.68 20.55
CA VAL A 161 -1.28 0.38 19.53
C VAL A 161 0.08 0.35 18.83
N TYR A 162 0.07 0.50 17.51
CA TYR A 162 1.27 0.61 16.69
C TYR A 162 1.29 1.98 16.02
N TYR A 163 2.41 2.69 16.16
CA TYR A 163 2.59 4.01 15.57
C TYR A 163 3.48 3.94 14.33
N ILE A 164 3.07 4.64 13.28
CA ILE A 164 3.87 4.88 12.07
C ILE A 164 3.96 6.40 11.93
N GLU A 165 5.12 6.97 12.25
CA GLU A 165 5.32 8.42 12.30
C GLU A 165 5.61 9.02 10.92
N GLU A 166 6.06 8.19 9.99
CA GLU A 166 6.38 8.59 8.62
C GLU A 166 5.15 8.58 7.70
N HIS A 167 5.22 9.37 6.63
CA HIS A 167 4.25 9.27 5.55
C HIS A 167 4.49 7.98 4.76
N VAL A 168 3.48 7.11 4.70
CA VAL A 168 3.44 5.96 3.77
C VAL A 168 4.61 4.99 3.97
N ASP A 169 4.92 4.63 5.22
CA ASP A 169 5.83 3.52 5.51
C ASP A 169 5.08 2.18 5.32
N LEU A 170 5.05 1.71 4.07
CA LEU A 170 4.38 0.46 3.69
C LEU A 170 4.97 -0.75 4.42
N GLN A 171 6.26 -0.74 4.73
CA GLN A 171 6.92 -1.84 5.43
C GLN A 171 6.38 -1.97 6.85
N LYS A 172 6.35 -0.86 7.62
CA LYS A 172 5.76 -0.86 8.96
C LYS A 172 4.27 -1.11 8.91
N ALA A 173 3.54 -0.53 7.95
CA ALA A 173 2.11 -0.75 7.80
C ALA A 173 1.78 -2.23 7.60
N TYR A 174 2.50 -2.92 6.71
CA TYR A 174 2.33 -4.35 6.47
C TYR A 174 2.71 -5.19 7.69
N LYS A 175 3.88 -4.92 8.29
CA LYS A 175 4.33 -5.61 9.51
C LYS A 175 3.31 -5.49 10.63
N TYR A 176 2.84 -4.29 10.92
CA TYR A 176 1.87 -4.06 11.99
C TYR A 176 0.49 -4.62 11.65
N ALA A 177 0.08 -4.63 10.38
CA ALA A 177 -1.12 -5.32 9.95
C ALA A 177 -1.04 -6.83 10.22
N MET A 178 0.10 -7.47 9.93
CA MET A 178 0.31 -8.89 10.26
C MET A 178 0.25 -9.12 11.78
N GLU A 179 0.94 -8.32 12.58
CA GLU A 179 0.93 -8.46 14.04
C GLU A 179 -0.44 -8.15 14.67
N ALA A 180 -1.13 -7.13 14.16
CA ALA A 180 -2.47 -6.72 14.58
C ALA A 180 -3.50 -7.81 14.23
N GLY A 181 -3.48 -8.29 12.98
CA GLY A 181 -4.35 -9.35 12.49
C GLY A 181 -4.00 -10.75 12.99
N ARG A 182 -2.82 -10.94 13.62
CA ARG A 182 -2.22 -12.24 13.94
C ARG A 182 -2.08 -13.15 12.70
N ILE A 183 -1.80 -12.55 11.56
CA ILE A 183 -1.60 -13.24 10.29
C ILE A 183 -0.20 -13.85 10.30
N LYS A 184 -0.11 -15.17 10.12
CA LYS A 184 1.16 -15.89 9.99
C LYS A 184 1.53 -16.00 8.53
N LEU A 185 2.81 -16.18 8.25
CA LEU A 185 3.29 -16.43 6.88
C LEU A 185 2.66 -17.70 6.27
N SER A 186 2.39 -18.72 7.10
CA SER A 186 1.64 -19.91 6.66
C SER A 186 0.25 -19.59 6.13
N ASP A 187 -0.39 -18.55 6.68
CA ASP A 187 -1.73 -18.13 6.28
C ASP A 187 -1.73 -17.38 4.95
N LEU A 188 -0.54 -17.08 4.41
CA LEU A 188 -0.32 -16.45 3.11
C LEU A 188 0.23 -17.44 2.07
N SER A 189 0.51 -18.68 2.48
CA SER A 189 1.24 -19.64 1.64
C SER A 189 0.47 -20.09 0.40
N GLU A 190 -0.86 -20.14 0.48
CA GLU A 190 -1.73 -20.52 -0.64
C GLU A 190 -1.85 -19.39 -1.68
N ASP A 191 -1.68 -18.14 -1.26
CA ASP A 191 -1.78 -16.95 -2.13
C ASP A 191 -0.41 -16.54 -2.71
N MET A 192 0.69 -17.10 -2.22
CA MET A 192 2.02 -16.74 -2.69
C MET A 192 2.30 -17.29 -4.10
N PRO A 193 2.87 -16.46 -5.01
CA PRO A 193 3.21 -16.90 -6.37
C PRO A 193 4.38 -17.89 -6.40
N ILE A 194 5.06 -18.08 -5.26
CA ILE A 194 6.21 -18.98 -5.10
C ILE A 194 6.07 -19.76 -3.79
N PRO A 195 6.66 -20.98 -3.71
CA PRO A 195 6.70 -21.74 -2.46
C PRO A 195 7.34 -20.95 -1.31
N VAL A 196 6.85 -21.16 -0.09
CA VAL A 196 7.32 -20.48 1.14
C VAL A 196 8.83 -20.66 1.31
N GLU A 197 9.37 -21.82 0.99
CA GLU A 197 10.80 -22.13 1.10
C GLU A 197 11.61 -21.25 0.15
N ARG A 198 11.13 -21.08 -1.09
CA ARG A 198 11.78 -20.21 -2.08
C ARG A 198 11.69 -18.75 -1.67
N PHE A 199 10.55 -18.33 -1.13
CA PHE A 199 10.36 -17.00 -0.57
C PHE A 199 11.37 -16.70 0.56
N LEU A 200 11.51 -17.63 1.51
CA LEU A 200 12.48 -17.50 2.60
C LEU A 200 13.92 -17.48 2.10
N GLN A 201 14.26 -18.30 1.10
CA GLN A 201 15.58 -18.25 0.45
C GLN A 201 15.88 -16.87 -0.14
N LEU A 202 14.93 -16.28 -0.88
CA LEU A 202 15.10 -14.95 -1.46
C LEU A 202 15.27 -13.86 -0.39
N ILE A 203 14.53 -13.95 0.73
CA ILE A 203 14.73 -13.06 1.88
C ILE A 203 16.15 -13.19 2.42
N MET A 204 16.64 -14.42 2.62
CA MET A 204 17.98 -14.68 3.16
C MET A 204 19.06 -14.19 2.21
N GLU A 205 18.96 -14.49 0.92
CA GLU A 205 19.87 -14.02 -0.12
C GLU A 205 19.90 -12.49 -0.17
N CYS A 206 18.74 -11.83 -0.16
CA CYS A 206 18.65 -10.37 -0.17
C CYS A 206 19.36 -9.76 1.05
N ARG A 207 19.09 -10.27 2.26
CA ARG A 207 19.73 -9.79 3.49
C ARG A 207 21.24 -10.03 3.50
N ASN A 208 21.69 -11.19 3.02
CA ASN A 208 23.12 -11.51 2.93
C ASN A 208 23.86 -10.55 1.98
N ASN A 209 23.15 -9.96 1.01
CA ASN A 209 23.67 -8.95 0.10
C ASN A 209 23.42 -7.50 0.58
N GLY A 210 23.01 -7.31 1.84
CA GLY A 210 22.75 -5.98 2.42
C GLY A 210 21.45 -5.32 1.93
N GLY A 211 20.59 -6.06 1.24
CA GLY A 211 19.30 -5.57 0.73
C GLY A 211 18.14 -5.78 1.70
N ILE A 212 17.01 -5.14 1.38
CA ILE A 212 15.73 -5.34 2.05
C ILE A 212 14.78 -6.01 1.06
N PHE A 213 14.29 -7.20 1.42
CA PHE A 213 13.31 -7.92 0.62
C PHE A 213 11.89 -7.46 1.00
N MET A 214 11.14 -7.01 0.00
CA MET A 214 9.70 -6.76 0.11
C MET A 214 8.98 -7.56 -0.96
N SER A 215 7.87 -8.19 -0.58
CA SER A 215 6.95 -8.83 -1.52
C SER A 215 5.56 -8.29 -1.29
N PHE A 216 4.95 -7.84 -2.37
CA PHE A 216 3.53 -7.52 -2.42
C PHE A 216 2.87 -8.73 -3.07
N VAL A 217 2.09 -9.48 -2.27
CA VAL A 217 1.27 -10.60 -2.73
C VAL A 217 -0.17 -10.09 -2.77
#